data_AF-A0A0Q5AD73-F1
#
_entry.id   AF-A0A0Q5AD73-F1
#
_cell.length_a   1.000
_cell.length_b   1.000
_cell.length_c   1.000
_cell.angle_alpha   90.00
_cell.angle_beta   90.00
_cell.angle_gamma   90.00
#
_symmetry.space_group_name_H-M   'P 1'
#
loop_
_entity.id
_entity.type
_entity.pdbx_description
1 polymer ?
#
loop_
_entity_poly.entity_id
_entity_poly.type
_entity_poly.pdbx_seq_one_letter_code
_entity_poly.pdbx_strand_id
1 'polypeptide(L)' 'MDITHWWPRLSAATRDWLVANNGDVLPEGIADEIRSAGGGTDIAEQQDDESALRDDATDWIEATANGESD' A
#
# COMPACT_ATOMS: atom_id res chain seq x y z
N MET A 1 6.62 -2.97 -8.06
CA MET A 1 5.76 -3.46 -9.16
C MET A 1 4.72 -2.38 -9.37
N ASP A 2 4.10 -2.22 -10.54
CA ASP A 2 3.15 -1.11 -10.66
C ASP A 2 1.94 -1.33 -9.74
N ILE A 3 1.72 -0.42 -8.79
CA ILE A 3 0.65 -0.49 -7.78
C ILE A 3 -0.73 -0.64 -8.40
N THR A 4 -0.94 -0.11 -9.62
CA THR A 4 -2.19 -0.29 -10.37
C THR A 4 -2.52 -1.76 -10.63
N HIS A 5 -1.54 -2.66 -10.61
CA HIS A 5 -1.77 -4.08 -10.81
C HIS A 5 -2.34 -4.73 -9.55
N TRP A 6 -1.84 -4.45 -8.35
CA TRP A 6 -2.25 -5.12 -7.12
C TRP A 6 -3.32 -4.36 -6.33
N TRP A 7 -3.37 -3.03 -6.45
CA TRP A 7 -4.38 -2.17 -5.82
C TRP A 7 -5.84 -2.64 -6.01
N PRO A 8 -6.33 -2.97 -7.23
CA PRO A 8 -7.71 -3.42 -7.41
C PRO A 8 -8.01 -4.80 -6.81
N ARG A 9 -6.97 -5.57 -6.43
CA ARG A 9 -7.11 -6.89 -5.79
C ARG A 9 -7.30 -6.80 -4.29
N LEU A 10 -7.02 -5.64 -3.69
CA LEU A 10 -7.25 -5.40 -2.28
C LEU A 10 -8.73 -5.25 -1.94
N SER A 11 -9.06 -5.63 -0.72
CA SER A 11 -10.34 -5.36 -0.09
C SER A 11 -10.59 -3.85 -0.01
N ALA A 12 -11.88 -3.46 -0.01
CA ALA A 12 -12.24 -2.06 0.11
C ALA A 12 -11.74 -1.45 1.44
N ALA A 13 -11.82 -2.23 2.53
CA ALA A 13 -11.31 -1.81 3.84
C ALA A 13 -9.80 -1.54 3.84
N THR A 14 -9.03 -2.38 3.15
CA THR A 14 -7.57 -2.25 3.05
C THR A 14 -7.19 -1.03 2.20
N ARG A 15 -7.90 -0.79 1.09
CA ARG A 15 -7.72 0.43 0.29
C ARG A 15 -8.06 1.70 1.07
N ASP A 16 -9.16 1.69 1.82
CA ASP A 16 -9.58 2.81 2.68
C ASP A 16 -8.53 3.12 3.76
N TRP A 17 -8.03 2.07 4.43
CA TRP A 17 -6.97 2.23 5.41
C TRP A 17 -5.69 2.79 4.79
N LEU A 18 -5.28 2.27 3.63
CA LEU A 18 -4.09 2.76 2.92
C LEU A 18 -4.24 4.21 2.49
N VAL A 19 -5.42 4.61 2.00
CA VAL A 19 -5.71 6.02 1.67
C VAL A 19 -5.55 6.93 2.90
N ALA A 20 -5.96 6.46 4.08
CA ALA A 20 -5.89 7.25 5.31
C ALA A 20 -4.53 7.20 6.03
N ASN A 21 -3.70 6.17 5.79
CA ASN A 21 -2.50 5.86 6.59
C ASN A 21 -1.30 5.40 5.71
N ASN A 22 -1.18 5.86 4.47
CA ASN A 22 -0.13 5.44 3.51
C ASN A 22 1.32 5.75 3.92
N GLY A 23 1.53 6.63 4.90
CA GLY A 23 2.84 6.94 5.48
C GLY A 23 3.15 6.22 6.80
N ASP A 24 2.21 5.42 7.30
CA ASP A 24 2.34 4.69 8.57
C ASP A 24 2.86 3.26 8.36
N VAL A 25 3.28 2.65 9.47
CA VAL A 25 3.66 1.23 9.50
C VAL A 25 2.43 0.38 9.18
N LEU A 26 2.60 -0.55 8.25
CA LEU A 26 1.60 -1.50 7.82
C LEU A 26 1.30 -2.52 8.93
N PRO A 27 0.04 -2.62 9.38
CA PRO A 27 -0.41 -3.74 10.19
C PRO A 27 -0.15 -5.06 9.46
N GLU A 28 0.17 -6.12 10.21
CA GLU A 28 0.48 -7.45 9.67
C GLU A 28 -0.56 -7.96 8.66
N GLY A 29 -1.86 -7.77 8.93
CA GLY A 29 -2.93 -8.21 8.04
C GLY A 29 -3.01 -7.43 6.73
N ILE A 30 -2.67 -6.14 6.75
CA ILE A 30 -2.63 -5.30 5.55
C ILE A 30 -1.39 -5.64 4.73
N ALA A 31 -0.24 -5.82 5.38
CA ALA A 31 0.99 -6.23 4.72
C ALA A 31 0.87 -7.62 4.08
N ASP A 32 0.20 -8.58 4.75
CA ASP A 32 -0.10 -9.90 4.19
C ASP A 32 -1.00 -9.82 2.95
N GLU A 33 -2.07 -9.01 3.03
CA GLU A 33 -2.98 -8.83 1.90
C GLU A 33 -2.29 -8.20 0.68
N ILE A 34 -1.43 -7.19 0.90
CA ILE A 34 -0.61 -6.58 -0.16
C ILE A 34 0.33 -7.62 -0.78
N ARG A 35 1.01 -8.45 0.05
CA ARG A 35 1.87 -9.53 -0.46
C ARG A 35 1.07 -10.54 -1.29
N SER A 36 -0.10 -10.94 -0.80
CA SER A 36 -1.01 -11.89 -1.50
C SER A 36 -1.54 -11.32 -2.82
N ALA A 37 -1.78 -10.01 -2.89
CA ALA A 37 -2.18 -9.30 -4.10
C ALA A 37 -1.03 -9.12 -5.13
N GLY A 38 0.21 -9.44 -4.74
CA GLY A 38 1.41 -9.31 -5.56
C GLY A 38 2.22 -8.03 -5.33
N GLY A 39 1.81 -7.17 -4.39
CA GLY A 39 2.48 -5.90 -4.06
C GLY A 39 3.64 -6.00 -3.09
N GLY A 40 4.13 -7.20 -2.78
CA GLY A 40 5.20 -7.40 -1.79
C GLY A 40 6.51 -6.65 -2.11
N THR A 41 6.78 -6.34 -3.39
CA THR A 41 7.95 -5.54 -3.78
C THR A 41 7.84 -4.07 -3.40
N ASP A 42 6.62 -3.60 -3.17
CA ASP A 42 6.29 -2.21 -2.85
C ASP A 42 6.21 -1.99 -1.33
N ILE A 43 6.50 -3.04 -0.56
CA ILE A 43 6.73 -3.00 0.88
C ILE A 43 8.24 -2.86 1.13
N ALA A 44 8.61 -1.91 1.98
CA ALA A 44 9.94 -1.83 2.57
C ALA A 44 9.90 -2.48 3.96
N GLU A 45 10.84 -3.40 4.20
CA GLU A 45 11.11 -3.92 5.54
C GLU A 45 12.03 -2.93 6.25
N GLN A 46 11.57 -2.35 7.36
CA GLN A 46 12.36 -1.47 8.20
C GLN A 46 13.14 -2.27 9.25
N GLN A 47 14.08 -1.61 9.91
CA GLN A 47 14.67 -2.16 11.13
C GLN A 47 13.53 -2.32 12.16
N ASP A 48 13.51 -3.42 12.90
CA ASP A 48 12.49 -3.78 13.90
C ASP A 48 11.22 -4.53 13.40
N ASP A 49 11.30 -5.23 12.25
CA ASP A 49 10.20 -6.06 11.68
C ASP A 49 8.98 -5.25 11.21
N GLU A 50 9.09 -3.92 11.21
CA GLU A 50 8.07 -3.01 10.75
C GLU A 50 8.05 -2.97 9.21
N SER A 51 6.87 -3.20 8.62
CA SER A 51 6.67 -3.10 7.17
C SER A 51 6.06 -1.74 6.85
N ALA A 52 6.57 -1.01 5.87
CA ALA A 52 5.98 0.25 5.39
C ALA A 52 5.86 0.22 3.87
N LEU A 53 4.99 1.06 3.29
CA LEU A 53 5.01 1.26 1.84
C LEU A 53 6.28 1.99 1.42
N ARG A 54 6.75 1.70 0.21
CA ARG A 54 7.77 2.50 -0.46
C ARG A 54 7.17 3.81 -0.95
N ASP A 55 8.03 4.82 -1.07
CA ASP A 55 7.70 6.18 -1.50
C ASP A 55 6.87 6.20 -2.80
N ASP A 56 7.26 5.43 -3.82
CA ASP A 56 6.53 5.35 -5.09
C ASP A 56 5.09 4.82 -4.94
N ALA A 57 4.85 3.91 -3.97
CA ALA A 57 3.52 3.37 -3.70
C ALA A 57 2.69 4.34 -2.85
N THR A 58 3.33 5.02 -1.89
CA THR A 58 2.70 6.07 -1.09
C THR A 58 2.24 7.23 -1.98
N ASP A 59 3.11 7.76 -2.84
CA ASP A 59 2.81 8.87 -3.76
C ASP A 59 1.63 8.54 -4.70
N TRP A 60 1.60 7.33 -5.25
CA TRP A 60 0.48 6.89 -6.08
C TRP A 60 -0.85 6.82 -5.31
N ILE A 61 -0.82 6.35 -4.06
CA ILE A 61 -2.02 6.29 -3.21
C ILE A 61 -2.49 7.70 -2.86
N GLU A 62 -1.57 8.64 -2.57
CA GLU A 62 -1.90 10.05 -2.37
C GLU A 62 -2.57 10.66 -3.60
N ALA A 63 -2.01 10.44 -4.79
CA ALA A 63 -2.60 10.90 -6.05
C ALA A 63 -3.99 10.27 -6.30
N THR A 64 -4.16 8.98 -6.00
CA THR A 64 -5.45 8.27 -6.14
C THR A 64 -6.49 8.78 -5.13
N ALA A 65 -6.07 9.01 -3.89
CA ALA A 65 -6.93 9.51 -2.81
C ALA A 65 -7.44 10.93 -3.09
N ASN A 66 -6.59 11.80 -3.62
CA ASN A 66 -6.95 13.17 -3.98
C ASN A 66 -7.76 13.25 -5.29
N GLY A 67 -7.98 12.13 -5.99
CA GLY A 67 -8.66 12.12 -7.28
C GLY A 67 -7.84 12.77 -8.40
N GLU A 68 -6.51 12.82 -8.22
CA GLU A 68 -5.54 13.35 -9.19
C GLU A 68 -5.06 12.27 -10.17
N SER A 69 -5.62 11.06 -10.07
CA SER A 69 -5.45 10.01 -11.08
C SER A 69 -6.34 10.29 -12.30
N ASP A 70 -5.72 10.78 -13.37
CA ASP A 70 -6.35 10.97 -14.70
C ASP A 70 -6.85 9.66 -15.32
#